data_AF-A0A6L8EG67-F1
#
_entry.id   AF-A0A6L8EG67-F1
#
_cell.length_a   1.000
_cell.length_b   1.000
_cell.length_c   1.000
_cell.angle_alpha   90.00
_cell.angle_beta   90.00
_cell.angle_gamma   90.00
#
_symmetry.space_group_name_H-M   'P 1'
#
loop_
_entity.id
_entity.type
_entity.pdbx_description
1 polymer ?
#
loop_
_entity_poly.entity_id
_entity_poly.type
_entity_poly.pdbx_seq_one_letter_code
_entity_poly.pdbx_strand_id
1 'polypeptide(L)' 'MKTARADTKKRVVLPGAKPGDVFDVQRDGEERYVLVRLHRPIEKPAMNRKDCLEAIGRSPLCPTLSWNELRRLTREP' A
#
# COMPACT_ATOMS: atom_id res chain seq x y z
N MET A 1 12.73 -1.91 -32.26
CA MET A 1 12.17 -0.94 -31.30
C MET A 1 10.67 -1.22 -31.18
N LYS A 2 10.14 -1.54 -29.99
CA LYS A 2 8.68 -1.72 -29.82
C LYS A 2 8.05 -0.36 -29.58
N THR A 3 7.14 0.05 -30.44
CA THR A 3 6.34 1.27 -30.27
C THR A 3 5.09 0.93 -29.47
N ALA A 4 4.70 1.82 -28.55
CA ALA A 4 3.48 1.70 -27.76
C ALA A 4 2.64 2.95 -27.95
N ARG A 5 1.32 2.76 -28.08
CA ARG A 5 0.37 3.88 -28.19
C ARG A 5 -0.12 4.25 -26.79
N ALA A 6 -0.17 5.54 -26.49
CA ALA A 6 -0.82 6.02 -25.28
C ALA A 6 -2.33 5.75 -25.36
N ASP A 7 -2.92 5.29 -24.26
CA ASP A 7 -4.36 5.13 -24.16
C ASP A 7 -5.09 6.48 -24.06
N THR A 8 -6.42 6.47 -24.06
CA THR A 8 -7.25 7.69 -23.93
C THR A 8 -6.97 8.47 -22.63
N LYS A 9 -6.40 7.82 -21.62
CA LYS A 9 -6.00 8.44 -20.34
C LYS A 9 -4.54 8.88 -20.33
N LYS A 10 -3.88 8.91 -21.50
CA LYS A 10 -2.47 9.30 -21.69
C LYS A 10 -1.47 8.40 -20.96
N ARG A 11 -1.81 7.13 -20.72
CA ARG A 11 -0.92 6.14 -20.10
C ARG A 11 -0.27 5.28 -21.17
N VAL A 12 0.97 4.86 -20.93
CA VAL A 12 1.73 3.99 -21.83
C VAL A 12 2.04 2.68 -21.12
N VAL A 13 1.87 1.56 -21.81
CA VAL A 13 2.27 0.25 -21.30
C VAL A 13 3.78 0.11 -21.43
N LEU A 14 4.46 -0.18 -20.32
CA LEU A 14 5.90 -0.40 -20.27
C LEU A 14 6.20 -1.91 -20.28
N PRO A 15 6.73 -2.47 -21.38
CA PRO A 15 7.09 -3.88 -21.43
C PRO A 15 8.16 -4.22 -20.39
N GLY A 16 7.92 -5.26 -19.58
CA GLY A 16 8.87 -5.71 -18.55
C GLY A 16 8.80 -4.94 -17.22
N ALA A 17 7.84 -4.01 -17.06
CA ALA A 17 7.45 -3.49 -15.75
C ALA A 17 6.46 -4.43 -15.05
N LYS A 18 6.52 -4.50 -13.72
CA LYS A 18 5.58 -5.23 -12.87
C LYS A 18 4.71 -4.26 -12.08
N PRO A 19 3.48 -4.65 -11.67
CA PRO A 19 2.70 -3.87 -10.72
C PRO A 19 3.52 -3.56 -9.45
N GLY A 20 3.52 -2.30 -9.03
CA GLY A 20 4.29 -1.84 -7.88
C GLY A 20 5.70 -1.32 -8.20
N ASP A 21 6.20 -1.51 -9.42
CA ASP A 21 7.42 -0.82 -9.86
C ASP A 21 7.19 0.69 -9.85
N VAL A 22 8.16 1.42 -9.31
CA VAL A 22 8.16 2.89 -9.28
C VAL A 22 9.30 3.38 -10.17
N PHE A 23 9.03 4.39 -10.98
CA PHE A 23 10.02 4.99 -11.87
C PHE A 23 10.12 6.48 -11.58
N ASP A 24 11.35 6.99 -11.54
CA ASP A 24 11.62 8.41 -11.64
C ASP A 24 11.57 8.84 -13.11
N VAL A 25 10.86 9.93 -13.40
CA VAL A 25 10.66 10.43 -14.75
C VAL A 25 11.58 11.62 -14.98
N GLN A 26 12.60 11.41 -15.81
CA GLN A 26 13.59 12.43 -16.12
C GLN A 26 13.41 12.89 -17.56
N ARG A 27 13.53 14.20 -17.78
CA ARG A 27 13.48 14.78 -19.11
C ARG A 27 14.90 14.80 -19.70
N ASP A 28 15.06 14.20 -20.88
CA ASP A 28 16.33 14.12 -21.62
C ASP A 28 16.18 14.88 -22.95
N GLY A 29 16.24 16.21 -22.89
CA GLY A 29 15.99 17.09 -24.05
C GLY A 29 14.51 17.45 -24.25
N GLU A 30 14.15 17.94 -25.43
CA GLU A 30 12.83 18.54 -25.63
C GLU A 30 11.69 17.51 -25.71
N GLU A 31 11.92 16.36 -26.36
CA GLU A 31 10.87 15.39 -26.70
C GLU A 31 11.10 13.98 -26.12
N ARG A 32 12.14 13.80 -25.31
CA ARG A 32 12.50 12.50 -24.76
C ARG A 32 12.44 12.51 -23.24
N TYR A 33 11.86 11.43 -22.73
CA TYR A 33 11.82 11.12 -21.31
C TYR A 33 12.53 9.80 -21.06
N VAL A 34 13.25 9.73 -19.95
CA VAL A 34 13.92 8.54 -19.45
C VAL A 34 13.23 8.13 -18.16
N LEU A 35 12.88 6.85 -18.08
CA LEU A 35 12.27 6.26 -16.89
C LEU A 35 13.34 5.46 -16.14
N VAL A 36 13.73 5.94 -14.96
CA VAL A 36 14.72 5.27 -14.12
C VAL A 36 13.98 4.44 -13.09
N ARG A 37 14.10 3.11 -13.13
CA ARG A 37 13.44 2.23 -12.17
C ARG A 37 14.04 2.44 -10.79
N LEU A 38 13.22 2.83 -9.82
CA LEU A 38 13.64 3.01 -8.44
C LEU A 38 13.59 1.67 -7.71
N HIS A 39 14.62 1.39 -6.92
CA HIS A 39 14.59 0.27 -6.01
C HIS A 39 13.68 0.63 -4.82
N ARG A 40 12.55 -0.06 -4.70
CA ARG A 40 11.69 0.11 -3.54
C ARG A 40 12.44 -0.42 -2.31
N PRO A 41 12.52 0.33 -1.20
CA PRO A 41 13.02 -0.25 0.04
C PRO A 41 12.17 -1.49 0.35
N ILE A 42 12.83 -2.58 0.70
CA ILE A 42 12.17 -3.84 1.03
C ILE A 42 11.16 -3.52 2.13
N GLU A 43 9.88 -3.76 1.85
CA GLU A 43 8.84 -3.58 2.85
C GLU A 43 9.21 -4.43 4.07
N LYS A 44 9.08 -3.88 5.27
CA LYS A 44 9.33 -4.65 6.49
C LYS A 44 8.46 -5.91 6.42
N PRO A 45 9.01 -7.08 6.77
CA PRO A 45 8.23 -8.30 6.76
C PRO A 45 6.96 -8.10 7.57
N ALA A 46 5.85 -8.63 7.07
CA ALA A 46 4.59 -8.60 7.79
C ALA A 46 4.79 -9.23 9.18
N MET A 47 4.25 -8.59 10.21
CA MET A 47 4.24 -9.16 11.55
C MET A 47 3.56 -10.53 11.51
N ASN A 48 4.09 -11.48 12.28
CA ASN A 48 3.44 -12.77 12.39
C ASN A 48 2.08 -12.57 13.10
N ARG A 49 1.16 -13.52 12.90
CA ARG A 49 -0.20 -13.41 13.46
C ARG A 49 -0.22 -13.23 14.98
N LYS A 50 0.72 -13.87 15.70
CA LYS A 50 0.83 -13.80 17.17
C LYS A 50 1.23 -12.39 17.60
N ASP A 51 2.22 -11.79 16.96
CA ASP A 51 2.69 -10.44 17.24
C ASP A 51 1.59 -9.40 16.96
N CYS A 52 0.82 -9.59 15.88
CA CYS A 52 -0.34 -8.76 15.58
C CYS A 52 -1.39 -8.82 16.71
N LEU A 53 -1.73 -10.02 17.18
CA LEU A 53 -2.73 -10.19 18.25
C LEU A 53 -2.23 -9.61 19.58
N GLU A 54 -0.95 -9.76 19.89
CA GLU A 54 -0.34 -9.15 21.08
C GLU A 54 -0.36 -7.62 21.01
N ALA A 55 -0.04 -7.05 19.85
CA ALA A 55 -0.10 -5.61 19.62
C ALA A 55 -1.52 -5.07 19.71
N ILE A 56 -2.50 -5.77 19.14
CA ILE A 56 -3.93 -5.43 19.27
C ILE A 56 -4.33 -5.45 20.74
N GLY A 57 -4.02 -6.51 21.48
CA GLY A 57 -4.36 -6.63 22.90
C GLY A 57 -3.71 -5.56 23.79
N ARG A 58 -2.55 -5.04 23.41
CA ARG A 58 -1.87 -3.92 24.11
C ARG A 58 -2.33 -2.53 23.66
N SER A 59 -3.15 -2.43 22.62
CA SER A 59 -3.57 -1.15 22.07
C SER A 59 -4.39 -0.37 23.10
N PRO A 60 -4.13 0.93 23.32
CA PRO A 60 -4.95 1.77 24.19
C PRO A 60 -6.37 1.96 23.66
N LEU A 61 -6.62 1.61 22.40
CA LEU A 61 -7.93 1.66 21.77
C LEU A 61 -8.74 0.37 21.98
N CYS A 62 -8.14 -0.68 22.55
CA CYS A 62 -8.88 -1.90 22.85
C CYS A 62 -9.86 -1.65 24.01
N PRO A 63 -11.16 -1.98 23.84
CA PRO A 63 -12.13 -1.86 24.92
C PRO A 63 -11.69 -2.68 26.13
N THR A 64 -11.68 -2.05 27.30
CA THR A 64 -11.35 -2.70 28.58
C THR A 64 -12.52 -3.49 29.15
N LEU A 65 -13.75 -3.18 28.71
CA LEU A 65 -14.96 -3.86 29.13
C LEU A 65 -15.14 -5.17 28.37
N SER A 66 -15.54 -6.22 29.09
CA SER A 66 -16.01 -7.44 28.46
C SER A 66 -17.31 -7.19 27.70
N TRP A 67 -17.59 -8.04 26.71
CA TRP A 67 -18.84 -7.99 25.94
C TRP A 67 -20.09 -8.00 26.84
N ASN A 68 -20.08 -8.80 27.91
CA ASN A 68 -21.21 -8.90 28.84
C ASN A 68 -21.42 -7.62 29.64
N GLU A 69 -20.35 -6.96 30.07
CA GLU A 69 -20.43 -5.67 30.77
C GLU A 69 -20.94 -4.57 29.85
N LEU A 70 -20.41 -4.52 28.62
CA LEU A 70 -20.89 -3.58 27.59
C LEU A 70 -22.38 -3.79 27.33
N ARG A 71 -22.81 -5.05 27.12
CA ARG A 71 -24.21 -5.41 26.86
C ARG A 71 -25.14 -5.04 28.02
N ARG A 72 -24.66 -5.08 29.27
CA ARG A 72 -25.45 -4.65 30.43
C ARG A 72 -25.61 -3.13 30.46
N LEU A 73 -24.59 -2.37 30.09
CA LEU A 73 -24.59 -0.89 30.10
C LEU A 73 -25.42 -0.29 28.95
N THR A 74 -25.48 -0.98 27.80
CA THR A 74 -26.10 -0.43 26.58
C THR A 74 -27.49 -0.97 26.28
N ARG A 75 -28.04 -1.83 27.14
CA ARG A 75 -29.45 -2.22 27.03
C ARG A 75 -30.33 -1.12 27.60
N GLU A 76 -31.17 -0.53 26.76
CA GLU A 76 -32.31 0.27 27.22
C GLU A 76 -33.29 -0.64 27.99
N PRO A 77 -33.96 -0.11 29.05
CA PRO A 77 -34.92 -0.87 29.86
C PRO A 77 -36.15 -1.34 29.07
#